data_AF-A0A8D2DAN1-F1
#
_entry.id   AF-A0A8D2DAN1-F1
#
_cell.length_a   1.000
_cell.length_b   1.000
_cell.length_c   1.000
_cell.angle_alpha   90.00
_cell.angle_beta   90.00
_cell.angle_gamma   90.00
#
_symmetry.space_group_name_H-M   'P 1'
#
loop_
_entity.id
_entity.type
_entity.pdbx_description
1 polymer ?
#
loop_
_entity_poly.entity_id
_entity_poly.type
_entity_poly.pdbx_seq_one_letter_code
_entity_poly.pdbx_strand_id
1 'polypeptide(L)' 'MNQEKLAKLQAQVRIGGKGTARRKKKVVHRTATADDKKLQSSLKKLAVNNIAGIEECWTVKHQNQKTLMKRMTMFQIS' A
#
# COMPACT_ATOMS: atom_id res chain seq x y z
N MET A 1 -2.73 12.39 -46.51
CA MET A 1 -3.01 12.47 -45.06
C MET A 1 -3.06 13.95 -44.68
N ASN A 2 -4.22 14.48 -44.26
CA ASN A 2 -4.40 15.91 -44.00
C ASN A 2 -3.98 16.23 -42.54
N GLN A 3 -2.88 16.95 -42.36
CA GLN A 3 -2.22 17.16 -41.07
C GLN A 3 -3.06 17.99 -40.09
N GLU A 4 -3.87 18.94 -40.57
CA GLU A 4 -4.66 19.81 -39.70
C GLU A 4 -5.79 19.06 -38.97
N LYS A 5 -6.42 18.09 -39.64
CA LYS A 5 -7.46 17.26 -39.04
C LYS A 5 -6.87 16.30 -37.99
N LEU A 6 -5.65 15.83 -38.21
CA LEU A 6 -4.95 14.96 -37.26
C LEU A 6 -4.58 15.70 -35.97
N ALA A 7 -4.09 16.95 -36.08
CA ALA A 7 -3.77 17.78 -34.92
C ALA A 7 -4.99 18.08 -34.04
N LYS A 8 -6.16 18.34 -34.65
CA LYS A 8 -7.41 18.57 -33.91
C LYS A 8 -7.88 17.32 -33.15
N LEU A 9 -7.72 16.13 -33.73
CA LEU A 9 -8.05 14.87 -33.09
C LEU A 9 -7.11 14.53 -31.92
N GLN A 10 -5.83 14.88 -32.03
CA GLN A 10 -4.86 14.74 -30.93
C GLN A 10 -5.12 15.69 -29.76
N ALA A 11 -5.76 16.83 -29.96
CA ALA A 11 -6.15 17.72 -28.87
C ALA A 11 -7.39 17.24 -28.10
N GLN A 12 -8.21 16.37 -28.72
CA GLN A 12 -9.50 15.93 -28.20
C GLN A 12 -9.43 14.58 -27.44
N VAL A 13 -8.24 14.14 -27.03
CA VAL A 13 -8.08 12.88 -26.29
C VAL A 13 -8.67 13.01 -24.90
N ARG A 14 -9.53 12.04 -24.57
CA ARG A 14 -10.33 11.90 -23.35
C ARG A 14 -9.50 11.58 -22.09
N ILE A 15 -8.21 11.94 -22.07
CA ILE A 15 -7.20 11.58 -21.05
C ILE A 15 -6.93 12.73 -20.07
N GLY A 16 -7.61 13.86 -20.22
CA GLY A 16 -7.44 15.00 -19.34
C GLY A 16 -6.16 15.77 -19.65
N GLY A 17 -6.31 16.90 -20.34
CA GLY A 17 -5.20 17.80 -20.66
C GLY A 17 -4.68 18.59 -19.45
N LYS A 18 -3.66 19.42 -19.71
CA LYS A 18 -3.10 20.38 -18.74
C LYS A 18 -4.23 21.31 -18.23
N GLY A 19 -4.50 21.27 -16.92
CA GLY A 19 -5.58 22.05 -16.29
C GLY A 19 -6.91 21.31 -16.11
N THR A 20 -7.02 20.05 -16.54
CA THR A 20 -8.22 19.25 -16.24
C THR A 20 -8.29 18.86 -14.77
N ALA A 21 -9.51 18.83 -14.21
CA ALA A 21 -9.74 18.57 -12.80
C ALA A 21 -9.25 17.17 -12.40
N ARG A 22 -8.11 17.11 -11.71
CA ARG A 22 -7.59 15.86 -11.14
C ARG A 22 -8.44 15.49 -9.94
N ARG A 23 -9.18 14.38 -10.00
CA ARG A 23 -9.91 13.84 -8.85
C ARG A 23 -8.90 13.53 -7.73
N LYS A 24 -8.98 14.25 -6.60
CA LYS A 24 -8.21 13.92 -5.40
C LYS A 24 -8.69 12.56 -4.88
N LYS A 25 -7.77 11.62 -4.65
CA LYS A 25 -8.09 10.35 -3.97
C LYS A 25 -8.48 10.69 -2.53
N LYS A 26 -9.74 10.45 -2.16
CA LYS A 26 -10.15 10.44 -0.75
C LYS A 26 -9.57 9.18 -0.11
N VAL A 27 -8.50 9.34 0.67
CA VAL A 27 -8.01 8.25 1.52
C VAL A 27 -8.91 8.23 2.75
N VAL A 28 -9.87 7.31 2.75
CA VAL A 28 -10.71 7.07 3.92
C VAL A 28 -9.94 6.17 4.87
N HIS A 29 -9.49 6.72 6.00
CA HIS A 29 -8.98 5.91 7.10
C HIS A 29 -10.18 5.42 7.90
N ARG A 30 -10.51 4.13 7.76
CA ARG A 30 -11.57 3.48 8.53
C ARG A 30 -10.91 2.87 9.77
N THR A 31 -11.30 3.32 10.97
CA THR A 31 -10.78 2.78 12.23
C THR A 31 -11.41 1.42 12.48
N ALA A 32 -10.60 0.36 12.38
CA ALA A 32 -11.04 -1.04 12.39
C ALA A 32 -10.79 -1.72 13.75
N THR A 33 -11.09 -1.05 14.86
CA THR A 33 -10.80 -1.57 16.22
C THR A 33 -11.58 -2.86 16.54
N ALA A 34 -12.77 -3.05 15.97
CA ALA A 34 -13.53 -4.29 16.09
C ALA A 34 -12.93 -5.45 15.27
N ASP A 35 -12.37 -5.13 14.11
CA ASP A 35 -11.75 -6.14 13.23
C ASP A 35 -10.39 -6.60 13.78
N ASP A 36 -9.65 -5.71 14.46
CA ASP A 36 -8.37 -6.05 15.09
C ASP A 36 -8.52 -7.12 16.18
N LYS A 37 -9.56 -7.04 17.02
CA LYS A 37 -9.86 -8.09 18.01
C LYS A 37 -10.18 -9.43 17.36
N LYS A 38 -10.96 -9.43 16.27
CA LYS A 38 -11.30 -10.66 15.52
C LYS A 38 -10.05 -11.26 14.87
N LEU A 39 -9.18 -10.42 14.30
CA LEU A 39 -7.92 -10.84 13.70
C LEU A 39 -7.00 -11.50 14.75
N GLN A 40 -6.83 -10.88 15.92
CA GLN A 40 -6.05 -11.44 17.02
C GLN A 40 -6.61 -12.79 17.51
N SER A 41 -7.94 -12.93 17.62
CA SER A 41 -8.57 -14.21 17.97
C SER A 41 -8.31 -15.30 16.93
N SER A 42 -8.34 -14.96 15.63
CA SER A 42 -8.05 -15.92 14.55
C SER A 42 -6.58 -16.35 14.54
N LEU A 43 -5.64 -15.44 14.75
CA LEU A 43 -4.21 -15.75 14.82
C LEU A 43 -3.85 -16.66 16.00
N LYS A 44 -4.46 -16.41 17.17
CA LYS A 44 -4.27 -17.29 18.35
C LYS A 44 -4.70 -18.74 18.10
N LYS A 45 -5.76 -18.97 17.30
CA LYS A 45 -6.19 -20.33 16.93
C LYS A 45 -5.17 -21.08 16.09
N LEU A 46 -4.33 -20.35 15.34
CA LEU A 46 -3.26 -20.89 14.51
C LEU A 46 -1.92 -21.00 15.28
N ALA A 47 -1.94 -20.86 16.62
CA ALA A 47 -0.76 -20.78 17.47
C ALA A 47 0.22 -19.65 17.11
N VAL A 48 -0.31 -18.57 16.51
CA VAL A 48 0.45 -17.39 16.12
C VAL A 48 0.30 -16.31 17.19
N ASN A 49 1.39 -15.95 17.85
CA ASN A 49 1.43 -15.01 18.98
C ASN A 49 2.13 -13.72 18.60
N ASN A 50 1.60 -12.56 19.03
CA ASN A 50 2.23 -11.26 18.78
C ASN A 50 3.49 -11.08 19.65
N ILE A 51 4.59 -10.61 19.06
CA ILE A 51 5.82 -10.26 19.78
C ILE A 51 5.82 -8.75 20.04
N ALA A 52 5.68 -8.36 21.30
CA ALA A 52 5.71 -6.95 21.70
C ALA A 52 7.14 -6.42 21.83
N GLY A 53 7.34 -5.13 21.54
CA GLY A 53 8.59 -4.42 21.83
C GLY A 53 9.68 -4.46 20.74
N ILE A 54 9.36 -4.88 19.52
CA ILE A 54 10.32 -4.82 18.40
C ILE A 54 10.33 -3.42 17.81
N GLU A 55 11.46 -2.71 17.99
CA GLU A 55 11.66 -1.38 17.42
C GLU A 55 12.14 -1.46 15.95
N GLU A 56 13.02 -2.42 15.67
CA GLU A 56 13.70 -2.55 14.38
C GLU A 56 13.91 -4.03 14.00
N CYS A 57 13.64 -4.37 12.73
CA CYS A 57 13.90 -5.68 12.15
C CYS A 57 14.69 -5.54 10.84
N TRP A 58 15.74 -6.35 10.66
CA TRP A 58 16.54 -6.38 9.45
C TRP A 58 16.06 -7.49 8.51
N THR A 59 15.62 -7.12 7.31
CA THR A 59 15.30 -8.07 6.25
C THR A 59 16.49 -8.19 5.31
N VAL A 60 17.07 -9.38 5.22
CA VAL A 60 18.17 -9.69 4.28
C VAL A 60 17.57 -10.35 3.05
N LYS A 61 17.77 -9.76 1.87
CA LYS A 61 17.19 -10.28 0.61
C LYS A 61 18.19 -11.12 -0.18
N HIS A 62 19.38 -10.58 -0.43
CA HIS A 62 20.51 -11.25 -1.08
C HIS A 62 21.82 -10.72 -0.48
N GLN A 63 22.94 -11.39 -0.73
CA GLN A 63 24.26 -10.99 -0.23
C GLN A 63 24.48 -9.48 -0.42
N ASN A 64 24.77 -8.78 0.69
CA ASN A 64 24.97 -7.33 0.81
C ASN A 64 23.74 -6.41 0.62
N GLN A 65 22.52 -6.93 0.48
CA GLN A 65 21.29 -6.12 0.53
C GLN A 65 20.49 -6.38 1.80
N LYS A 66 20.49 -5.39 2.69
CA LYS A 66 19.70 -5.35 3.93
C LYS A 66 18.70 -4.19 3.88
N THR A 67 17.45 -4.43 4.25
CA THR A 67 16.43 -3.39 4.40
C THR A 67 15.94 -3.34 5.84
N LEU A 68 15.93 -2.14 6.42
CA LEU A 68 15.46 -1.90 7.79
C LEU A 68 13.94 -1.71 7.80
N MET A 69 13.25 -2.51 8.59
CA MET A 69 11.81 -2.37 8.83
C MET A 69 11.61 -1.87 10.26
N LYS A 70 11.13 -0.63 10.39
CA LYS A 70 10.83 -0.02 11.70
C LYS A 70 9.36 -0.22 12.03
N ARG A 71 9.05 -0.46 13.31
CA ARG A 71 7.67 -0.56 13.84
C ARG A 71 6.81 -1.63 13.14
N MET A 72 7.40 -2.74 12.71
CA MET A 72 6.62 -3.85 12.17
C MET A 72 6.17 -4.79 13.30
N THR A 73 4.87 -5.09 13.36
CA THR A 73 4.33 -6.12 14.25
C THR A 73 4.75 -7.50 13.74
N MET A 74 5.58 -8.19 14.51
CA MET A 74 6.00 -9.55 14.21
C MET A 74 5.18 -10.54 15.02
N PHE A 75 5.00 -11.73 14.46
CA PHE A 75 4.31 -12.81 15.14
C PHE A 75 5.22 -14.04 15.24
N GLN A 76 5.23 -14.67 16.41
CA GLN A 76 5.87 -15.96 16.65
C GLN A 76 4.91 -17.07 16.23
N ILE A 77 5.42 -18.01 15.44
CA ILE A 77 4.79 -19.29 15.13
C ILE A 77 5.53 -20.33 15.98
N SER A 78 4.79 -21.17 16.71
CA SER A 78 5.36 -22.22 17.55
C SER A 78 5.74 -23.44 16.72
#